data_AF-C8WGB2-F1
#
_entry.id   AF-C8WGB2-F1
#
_cell.length_a   1.000
_cell.length_b   1.000
_cell.length_c   1.000
_cell.angle_alpha   90.00
_cell.angle_beta   90.00
_cell.angle_gamma   90.00
#
_symmetry.space_group_name_H-M   'P 1'
#
loop_
_entity.id
_entity.type
_entity.pdbx_description
1 polymer ?
#
loop_
_entity_poly.entity_id
_entity_poly.type
_entity_poly.pdbx_seq_one_letter_code
_entity_poly.pdbx_strand_id
1 'polypeptide(L)'
;MAATATLNVRLPEDLKDRGAQVLRREGVSVSDAVRGLYEYMEKEQRLPEFIKPANEDARRSAVERKRSTLRDMAGVLSPSPCTEARDEWREHLEWKTRPGVRT
;
A
#
# COMPACT_ATOMS: atom_id res chain seq x y z
N MET A 1 14.68 19.42 -1.79
CA MET A 1 15.38 18.52 -2.74
C MET A 1 14.55 17.26 -2.85
N ALA A 2 14.13 16.85 -4.06
CA ALA A 2 13.46 15.57 -4.23
C ALA A 2 14.49 14.45 -4.09
N ALA A 3 14.38 13.66 -3.02
CA ALA A 3 15.24 12.49 -2.83
C ALA A 3 14.93 11.46 -3.92
N THR A 4 15.92 11.09 -4.72
CA THR A 4 15.79 10.05 -5.73
C THR A 4 16.06 8.69 -5.10
N ALA A 5 15.07 7.79 -5.17
CA ALA A 5 15.21 6.41 -4.72
C ALA A 5 15.45 5.48 -5.92
N THR A 6 16.21 4.41 -5.72
CA THR A 6 16.44 3.37 -6.74
C THR A 6 15.66 2.11 -6.39
N LEU A 7 15.06 1.47 -7.41
CA LEU A 7 14.34 0.21 -7.26
C LEU A 7 15.09 -0.90 -8.00
N ASN A 8 15.51 -1.93 -7.28
CA ASN A 8 16.17 -3.11 -7.82
C ASN A 8 15.29 -4.33 -7.58
N VAL A 9 14.86 -5.00 -8.65
CA VAL A 9 14.00 -6.20 -8.59
C VAL A 9 14.66 -7.33 -9.35
N ARG A 10 14.71 -8.52 -8.74
CA ARG A 10 15.17 -9.74 -9.40
C ARG A 10 14.00 -10.36 -10.16
N LEU A 11 14.21 -10.64 -11.44
CA LEU A 11 13.22 -11.24 -12.33
C LEU A 11 13.85 -12.38 -13.11
N PRO A 12 13.12 -13.49 -13.36
CA PRO A 12 13.57 -14.51 -14.31
C PRO A 12 13.85 -13.90 -15.68
N GLU A 13 14.92 -14.34 -16.33
CA GLU A 13 15.41 -13.75 -17.59
C GLU A 13 14.35 -13.83 -18.69
N ASP A 14 13.76 -15.02 -18.92
CA ASP A 14 12.73 -15.17 -19.95
C ASP A 14 11.48 -14.29 -19.71
N LEU A 15 11.15 -14.04 -18.43
CA LEU A 15 10.02 -13.18 -18.07
C LEU A 15 10.33 -11.71 -18.38
N LYS A 16 11.57 -11.28 -18.10
CA LYS A 16 12.06 -9.94 -18.43
C LYS A 16 11.99 -9.70 -19.94
N ASP A 17 12.45 -10.65 -20.74
CA ASP A 17 12.54 -10.49 -22.19
C ASP A 17 11.17 -10.45 -22.86
N ARG A 18 10.27 -11.36 -22.47
CA ARG A 18 8.88 -11.35 -22.94
C ARG A 18 8.16 -10.06 -22.53
N GLY A 19 8.31 -9.63 -21.28
CA GLY A 19 7.70 -8.39 -20.80
C GLY A 19 8.25 -7.16 -21.53
N ALA A 20 9.57 -7.09 -21.72
CA ALA A 20 10.20 -6.00 -22.46
C ALA A 20 9.76 -5.96 -23.93
N GLN A 21 9.46 -7.10 -24.55
CA GLN A 21 8.93 -7.14 -25.91
C GLN A 21 7.55 -6.48 -26.00
N VAL A 22 6.65 -6.73 -25.04
CA VAL A 22 5.33 -6.08 -24.99
C VAL A 22 5.48 -4.57 -24.79
N LEU A 23 6.29 -4.17 -23.82
CA LEU A 23 6.55 -2.76 -23.53
C LEU A 23 7.11 -2.00 -24.74
N ARG A 24 8.04 -2.61 -25.49
CA ARG A 24 8.56 -2.04 -26.74
C ARG A 24 7.49 -1.87 -27.81
N ARG A 25 6.54 -2.80 -27.93
CA ARG A 25 5.45 -2.71 -28.91
C ARG A 25 4.54 -1.51 -28.63
N GLU A 26 4.29 -1.24 -27.34
CA GLU A 26 3.49 -0.10 -26.89
C GLU A 26 4.30 1.21 -26.78
N GLY A 27 5.60 1.18 -27.09
CA GLY A 27 6.48 2.36 -27.01
C GLY A 27 6.78 2.83 -25.58
N VAL A 28 6.56 1.99 -24.57
CA VAL A 28 6.74 2.32 -23.15
C VAL A 28 8.04 1.72 -22.63
N SER A 29 8.81 2.50 -21.85
CA SER A 29 10.00 1.97 -21.18
C SER A 29 9.62 1.21 -19.89
N VAL A 30 10.46 0.27 -19.46
CA VAL A 30 10.25 -0.45 -18.19
C VAL A 30 10.16 0.53 -17.01
N SER A 31 11.03 1.54 -16.99
CA SER A 31 11.06 2.55 -15.94
C SER A 31 9.78 3.38 -15.90
N ASP A 32 9.23 3.74 -17.06
CA ASP A 32 7.98 4.50 -17.14
C ASP A 32 6.78 3.64 -16.74
N ALA A 33 6.76 2.36 -17.12
CA ALA A 33 5.73 1.42 -16.67
C ALA A 33 5.74 1.24 -15.14
N VAL A 34 6.93 1.11 -14.54
CA VAL A 34 7.07 1.04 -13.08
C VAL A 34 6.67 2.37 -12.43
N ARG A 35 7.08 3.52 -12.98
CA ARG A 35 6.67 4.82 -12.45
C ARG A 35 5.15 4.99 -12.49
N GLY A 36 4.52 4.67 -13.62
CA GLY A 36 3.06 4.72 -13.77
C GLY A 36 2.33 3.78 -12.81
N LEU A 37 2.91 2.62 -12.50
CA LEU A 37 2.38 1.72 -11.46
C LEU A 37 2.38 2.41 -10.09
N TYR A 38 3.46 3.07 -9.70
CA TYR A 38 3.53 3.78 -8.42
C TYR A 38 2.62 5.01 -8.38
N GLU A 39 2.53 5.78 -9.47
CA GLU A 39 1.60 6.90 -9.60
C GLU A 39 0.13 6.44 -9.49
N TYR A 40 -0.21 5.29 -10.10
CA TYR A 40 -1.54 4.68 -9.95
C TYR A 40 -1.82 4.31 -8.49
N MET A 41 -0.88 3.63 -7.83
CA MET A 41 -1.03 3.24 -6.43
C MET A 41 -1.12 4.44 -5.49
N GLU A 42 -0.39 5.53 -5.78
CA GLU A 42 -0.47 6.78 -5.03
C GLU A 42 -1.84 7.46 -5.21
N LYS A 43 -2.30 7.59 -6.45
CA LYS A 43 -3.56 8.27 -6.76
C LYS A 43 -4.78 7.52 -6.22
N GLU A 44 -4.81 6.22 -6.47
CA GLU A 44 -6.00 5.39 -6.21
C GLU A 44 -5.95 4.72 -4.84
N GLN A 45 -4.80 4.78 -4.14
CA GLN A 45 -4.56 4.14 -2.83
C GLN A 45 -4.94 2.65 -2.81
N ARG A 46 -4.88 1.97 -3.97
CA ARG A 46 -5.20 0.56 -4.17
C ARG A 46 -4.17 -0.13 -5.05
N LEU A 47 -4.06 -1.44 -4.87
CA LEU A 47 -3.29 -2.29 -5.79
C LEU A 47 -4.11 -2.54 -7.06
N PRO A 48 -3.48 -2.52 -8.24
CA PRO A 48 -4.11 -3.01 -9.47
C PRO A 48 -4.63 -4.45 -9.32
N GLU A 49 -5.74 -4.76 -9.97
CA GLU A 49 -6.44 -6.06 -9.81
C GLU A 49 -5.58 -7.28 -10.19
N PHE A 50 -4.65 -7.11 -11.12
CA PHE A 50 -3.75 -8.18 -11.55
C PHE A 50 -2.66 -8.50 -10.50
N ILE A 51 -2.41 -7.59 -9.55
CA ILE A 51 -1.47 -7.82 -8.45
C ILE A 51 -2.23 -8.46 -7.30
N LYS A 52 -2.22 -9.80 -7.25
CA LYS A 52 -2.68 -10.53 -6.07
C LYS A 52 -1.59 -10.49 -5.00
N PRO A 53 -1.85 -9.94 -3.81
CA PRO A 53 -0.87 -9.98 -2.74
C PRO A 53 -0.62 -11.45 -2.39
N ALA A 54 0.66 -11.86 -2.41
CA ALA A 54 1.07 -13.24 -2.10
C ALA A 54 0.60 -13.73 -0.71
N ASN A 55 0.18 -12.81 0.16
CA ASN A 55 -0.29 -13.03 1.53
C ASN A 55 -1.71 -12.49 1.76
N GLU A 56 -2.58 -12.57 0.76
CA GLU A 56 -3.95 -12.05 0.87
C GLU A 56 -4.70 -12.63 2.08
N ASP A 57 -4.55 -13.95 2.31
CA ASP A 57 -5.14 -14.66 3.44
C ASP A 57 -4.47 -14.31 4.78
N ALA A 58 -3.14 -14.17 4.82
CA ALA A 58 -2.41 -13.78 6.01
C ALA A 58 -2.71 -12.33 6.43
N ARG A 59 -2.91 -11.42 5.46
CA ARG A 59 -3.28 -10.03 5.71
C ARG A 59 -4.74 -9.91 6.14
N ARG A 60 -5.67 -10.63 5.50
CA ARG A 60 -7.09 -10.69 5.93
C ARG A 60 -7.21 -11.24 7.34
N SER A 61 -6.58 -12.37 7.62
CA SER A 61 -6.63 -12.99 8.95
C SER A 61 -5.91 -12.17 10.03
N ALA A 62 -4.89 -11.37 9.71
CA ALA A 62 -4.29 -10.43 10.65
C ALA A 62 -5.22 -9.23 10.96
N VAL A 63 -5.90 -8.70 9.95
CA VAL A 63 -6.88 -7.61 10.13
C VAL A 63 -8.11 -8.11 10.89
N GLU A 64 -8.59 -9.31 10.60
CA GLU A 64 -9.70 -9.96 11.31
C GLU A 64 -9.34 -10.25 12.76
N ARG A 65 -8.15 -10.80 13.04
CA ARG A 65 -7.66 -10.98 14.42
C ARG A 65 -7.65 -9.66 15.18
N LYS A 66 -7.09 -8.59 14.58
CA LYS A 66 -7.08 -7.27 15.21
C LYS A 66 -8.49 -6.72 15.46
N ARG A 67 -9.42 -6.90 14.52
CA ARG A 67 -10.84 -6.51 14.67
C ARG A 67 -11.58 -7.34 15.72
N SER A 68 -11.25 -8.62 15.86
CA SER A 68 -11.82 -9.49 16.90
C SER A 68 -11.37 -9.01 18.27
N THR A 69 -10.06 -8.85 18.48
CA THR A 69 -9.51 -8.38 19.75
C THR A 69 -10.09 -7.02 20.16
N LEU A 70 -10.23 -6.08 19.21
CA LEU A 70 -10.83 -4.78 19.51
C LEU A 70 -12.33 -4.87 19.85
N ARG A 71 -13.09 -5.80 19.24
CA ARG A 71 -14.50 -6.03 19.61
C ARG A 71 -14.62 -6.67 20.98
N ASP A 72 -13.76 -7.64 21.29
CA ASP A 72 -13.72 -8.28 22.61
C ASP A 72 -13.41 -7.23 23.69
N MET A 73 -12.46 -6.33 23.43
CA MET A 73 -12.15 -5.22 24.34
C MET A 73 -13.28 -4.18 24.44
N ALA A 74 -13.97 -3.87 23.33
CA ALA A 74 -15.08 -2.92 23.31
C ALA A 74 -16.34 -3.45 24.03
N GLY A 75 -16.50 -4.78 24.15
CA GLY A 75 -17.54 -5.39 24.98
C GLY A 75 -17.24 -5.39 26.48
N VAL A 76 -15.97 -5.16 26.87
CA VAL A 76 -15.50 -5.17 28.26
C VAL A 76 -15.41 -3.75 28.84
N LEU A 77 -15.22 -2.73 28.00
CA LEU A 77 -15.08 -1.34 28.43
C LEU A 77 -16.41 -0.58 28.23
N SER A 78 -16.99 -0.10 29.33
CA SER A 78 -18.07 0.90 29.26
C SER A 78 -17.57 2.13 28.48
N PRO A 79 -18.38 2.73 27.59
CA PRO A 79 -17.95 3.87 26.79
C PRO A 79 -17.63 5.04 27.72
N SER A 80 -16.34 5.19 28.06
CA SER A 80 -15.82 6.45 28.54
C SER A 80 -16.02 7.49 27.44
N PRO A 81 -16.47 8.72 27.73
CA PRO A 81 -16.65 9.77 26.74
C PRO A 81 -15.28 10.31 26.29
N CYS A 82 -14.50 9.47 25.60
CA CYS A 82 -13.26 9.82 24.93
C CYS A 82 -13.57 10.18 23.47
N THR A 83 -14.44 11.17 23.27
CA THR A 83 -14.69 11.74 21.93
C THR A 83 -13.45 12.43 21.37
N GLU A 84 -12.60 13.00 22.23
CA GLU A 84 -11.40 13.77 21.85
C GLU A 84 -10.28 12.88 21.26
N ALA A 85 -10.06 11.69 21.80
CA ALA A 85 -9.00 10.78 21.33
C ALA A 85 -9.22 10.30 19.88
N ARG A 86 -10.47 10.26 19.40
CA ARG A 86 -10.80 9.80 18.04
C ARG A 86 -10.40 10.82 16.97
N ASP A 87 -10.49 12.10 17.29
CA ASP A 87 -10.12 13.18 16.38
C ASP A 87 -8.59 13.38 16.37
N GLU A 88 -7.92 13.27 17.52
CA GLU A 88 -6.45 13.24 17.60
C GLU A 88 -5.84 12.06 16.81
N TRP A 89 -6.43 10.87 16.93
CA TRP A 89 -5.99 9.70 16.14
C TRP A 89 -6.23 9.89 14.63
N ARG A 90 -7.31 10.58 14.24
CA ARG A 90 -7.60 10.88 12.83
C ARG A 90 -6.58 11.86 12.27
N GLU A 91 -6.30 12.93 13.00
CA GLU A 91 -5.30 13.93 12.63
C GLU A 91 -3.88 13.33 12.57
N HIS A 92 -3.55 12.43 13.50
CA HIS A 92 -2.28 11.69 13.49
C HIS A 92 -2.16 10.73 12.29
N LEU A 93 -3.24 10.04 11.92
CA LEU A 93 -3.28 9.19 10.72
C LEU A 93 -3.10 10.02 9.46
N GLU A 94 -3.82 11.14 9.35
CA GLU A 94 -3.70 12.07 8.24
C GLU A 94 -2.28 12.64 8.11
N TRP A 95 -1.64 12.99 9.24
CA TRP A 95 -0.23 13.40 9.25
C TRP A 95 0.71 12.29 8.75
N LYS A 96 0.51 11.03 9.16
CA LYS A 96 1.34 9.90 8.72
C LYS A 96 1.18 9.55 7.24
N THR A 97 0.01 9.79 6.66
CA THR A 97 -0.25 9.54 5.24
C THR A 97 -0.04 10.76 4.35
N ARG A 98 0.45 11.89 4.88
CA ARG A 98 0.84 13.04 4.05
C ARG A 98 2.02 12.67 3.16
N PRO A 99 1.97 13.01 1.86
CA PRO A 99 3.10 12.83 0.95
C PRO A 99 4.32 13.57 1.50
N GLY A 100 5.44 12.87 1.71
CA GLY A 100 6.71 13.45 2.16
C GLY A 100 7.08 13.24 3.65
N VAL A 101 6.27 12.57 4.46
CA VAL A 101 6.52 12.37 5.91
C VAL A 101 7.38 11.13 6.23
N ARG A 102 7.68 10.28 5.24
CA ARG A 102 8.62 9.15 5.40
C ARG A 102 10.03 9.54 4.93
N THR A 103 10.79 10.16 5.83
CA THR A 103 12.27 10.16 5.82
C THR A 103 12.80 8.82 6.31
#